data_AF-A0A7S3CTJ2-F1
#
_entry.id   AF-A0A7S3CTJ2-F1
#
_cell.length_a   1.000
_cell.length_b   1.000
_cell.length_c   1.000
_cell.angle_alpha   90.00
_cell.angle_beta   90.00
_cell.angle_gamma   90.00
#
_symmetry.space_group_name_H-M   'P 1'
#
loop_
_entity.id
_entity.type
_entity.pdbx_description
1 polymer ?
#
loop_
_entity_poly.entity_id
_entity_poly.type
_entity_poly.pdbx_seq_one_letter_code
_entity_poly.pdbx_strand_id
1 'polypeptide(L)'
;AKKMELEKVFLLTWFGTSVLIVSLASFYLIANYAHPNDTAFGKSTCSRIIVWLGFTMSFVPILLVHLDYYFTTSGGSMDLENFRNVWLVWITLQGVYVWILCPLTIVFYESNERLTILQRIRKTLKAQLPMIATFLVFIIVTSLKMRNCYIPEEVARSVL
;
A
#
# COMPACT_ATOMS: atom_id res chain seq x y z
N ALA A 1 6.96 25.86 -21.98
CA ALA A 1 6.67 26.24 -20.58
C ALA A 1 5.20 26.07 -20.22
N LYS A 2 4.28 26.90 -20.73
CA LYS A 2 2.86 26.93 -20.29
C LYS A 2 2.06 25.62 -20.51
N LYS A 3 2.35 24.85 -21.56
CA LYS A 3 1.72 23.54 -21.84
C LYS A 3 2.11 22.47 -20.80
N MET A 4 3.38 22.47 -20.38
CA MET A 4 3.94 21.51 -19.44
C MET A 4 3.38 21.70 -18.02
N GLU A 5 3.14 22.96 -17.63
CA GLU A 5 2.45 23.30 -16.37
C GLU A 5 1.01 22.79 -16.33
N LEU A 6 0.28 22.88 -17.45
CA LEU A 6 -1.11 22.42 -17.52
C LEU A 6 -1.23 20.89 -17.38
N GLU A 7 -0.31 20.15 -17.99
CA GLU A 7 -0.26 18.68 -17.91
C GLU A 7 0.05 18.21 -16.48
N LYS A 8 0.98 18.88 -15.76
CA LYS A 8 1.24 18.60 -14.34
C LYS A 8 -0.01 18.81 -13.48
N VAL A 9 -0.66 19.95 -13.63
CA VAL A 9 -1.87 20.29 -12.86
C VAL A 9 -3.00 19.30 -13.14
N PHE A 10 -3.19 18.93 -14.40
CA PHE A 10 -4.18 17.93 -14.78
C PHE A 10 -3.89 16.57 -14.13
N LEU A 11 -2.65 16.08 -14.21
CA LEU A 11 -2.26 14.80 -13.62
C LEU A 11 -2.41 14.77 -12.10
N LEU A 12 -2.01 15.84 -11.41
CA LEU A 12 -2.18 15.94 -9.96
C LEU A 12 -3.65 16.00 -9.55
N THR A 13 -4.47 16.72 -10.31
CA THR A 13 -5.92 16.80 -10.07
C THR A 13 -6.56 15.44 -10.28
N TRP A 14 -6.26 14.77 -11.40
CA TRP A 14 -6.72 13.42 -11.71
C TRP A 14 -6.32 12.40 -10.63
N PHE A 15 -5.07 12.46 -10.19
CA PHE A 15 -4.55 11.64 -9.09
C PHE A 15 -5.38 11.84 -7.82
N GLY A 16 -5.55 13.10 -7.39
CA GLY A 16 -6.29 13.44 -6.17
C GLY A 16 -7.77 13.00 -6.25
N THR A 17 -8.43 13.26 -7.37
CA THR A 17 -9.81 12.84 -7.60
C THR A 17 -9.95 11.32 -7.57
N SER A 18 -9.03 10.58 -8.19
CA SER A 18 -9.06 9.12 -8.22
C SER A 18 -8.90 8.51 -6.82
N VAL A 19 -7.96 9.02 -6.02
CA VAL A 19 -7.78 8.59 -4.62
C VAL A 19 -9.04 8.88 -3.80
N LEU A 20 -9.64 10.07 -3.99
CA LEU A 20 -10.87 10.44 -3.29
C LEU A 20 -12.05 9.52 -3.65
N ILE A 21 -12.24 9.22 -4.93
CA ILE A 21 -13.30 8.30 -5.39
C ILE A 21 -13.10 6.92 -4.77
N VAL A 22 -11.90 6.35 -4.83
CA VAL A 22 -11.62 5.02 -4.27
C VAL A 22 -11.80 5.01 -2.76
N SER A 23 -11.36 6.07 -2.08
CA SER A 23 -11.52 6.24 -0.64
C SER A 23 -13.00 6.30 -0.24
N LEU A 24 -13.84 7.06 -0.96
CA LEU A 24 -15.28 7.12 -0.70
C LEU A 24 -16.00 5.81 -1.03
N ALA A 25 -15.67 5.19 -2.17
CA ALA A 25 -16.27 3.93 -2.61
C ALA A 25 -15.95 2.79 -1.63
N SER A 26 -14.69 2.67 -1.21
CA SER A 26 -14.29 1.67 -0.22
C SER A 26 -14.92 1.92 1.15
N PHE A 27 -15.05 3.19 1.58
CA PHE A 27 -15.77 3.53 2.81
C PHE A 27 -17.24 3.12 2.73
N TYR A 28 -17.91 3.41 1.62
CA TYR A 28 -19.30 3.02 1.37
C TYR A 28 -19.48 1.50 1.45
N LEU A 29 -18.58 0.73 0.83
CA LEU A 29 -18.63 -0.73 0.87
C LEU A 29 -18.49 -1.25 2.30
N ILE A 30 -17.54 -0.73 3.06
CA ILE A 30 -17.29 -1.16 4.45
C ILE A 30 -18.45 -0.76 5.37
N ALA A 31 -19.10 0.38 5.14
CA ALA A 31 -20.23 0.83 5.94
C ALA A 31 -21.49 -0.02 5.69
N ASN A 32 -21.75 -0.44 4.45
CA ASN A 32 -23.01 -1.09 4.06
C ASN A 32 -22.93 -2.62 3.94
N TYR A 33 -21.74 -3.17 3.68
CA TYR A 33 -21.53 -4.61 3.44
C TYR A 33 -20.70 -5.28 4.54
N ALA A 34 -20.68 -4.72 5.74
CA ALA A 34 -20.05 -5.38 6.87
C ALA A 34 -20.85 -6.62 7.32
N HIS A 35 -20.16 -7.57 7.95
CA HIS A 35 -20.78 -8.79 8.45
C HIS A 35 -21.95 -8.46 9.40
N PRO A 36 -23.11 -9.14 9.33
CA PRO A 36 -24.29 -8.82 10.16
C PRO A 36 -24.02 -8.81 11.66
N ASN A 37 -23.01 -9.58 12.11
CA ASN A 37 -22.60 -9.68 13.51
C ASN A 37 -21.66 -8.54 13.96
N ASP A 38 -21.16 -7.70 13.05
CA ASP A 38 -20.34 -6.55 13.41
C ASP A 38 -21.24 -5.35 13.69
N THR A 39 -21.24 -4.86 14.94
CA THR A 39 -21.96 -3.63 15.29
C THR A 39 -21.47 -2.43 14.46
N ALA A 40 -22.41 -1.57 14.05
CA ALA A 40 -22.13 -0.42 13.17
C ALA A 40 -21.09 0.56 13.76
N PHE A 41 -21.09 0.70 15.09
CA PHE A 41 -20.10 1.46 15.85
C PHE A 41 -19.73 0.64 17.10
N GLY A 42 -18.51 0.09 17.13
CA GLY A 42 -18.09 -0.79 18.22
C GLY A 42 -16.75 -1.45 18.00
N LYS A 43 -16.62 -2.72 18.42
CA LYS A 43 -15.34 -3.44 18.48
C LYS A 43 -14.68 -3.66 17.12
N SER A 44 -15.43 -3.55 16.02
CA SER A 44 -14.94 -3.69 14.64
C SER A 44 -14.58 -2.36 13.97
N THR A 45 -14.83 -1.20 14.59
CA THR A 45 -14.58 0.10 13.94
C THR A 45 -13.09 0.29 13.58
N CYS A 46 -12.18 -0.14 14.48
CA CYS A 46 -10.75 -0.05 14.23
C CYS A 46 -10.31 -0.96 13.06
N SER A 47 -10.80 -2.20 13.02
CA SER A 47 -10.48 -3.11 11.90
C SER A 47 -11.04 -2.61 10.57
N ARG A 48 -12.25 -2.04 10.58
CA ARG A 48 -12.86 -1.41 9.39
C ARG A 48 -12.05 -0.24 8.85
N ILE A 49 -11.55 0.65 9.73
CA ILE A 49 -10.66 1.76 9.32
C ILE A 49 -9.38 1.22 8.69
N ILE A 50 -8.80 0.17 9.28
CA ILE A 50 -7.57 -0.43 8.74
C ILE A 50 -7.83 -1.05 7.37
N VAL A 51 -8.93 -1.79 7.18
CA VAL A 51 -9.31 -2.35 5.87
C VAL A 51 -9.56 -1.24 4.84
N TRP A 52 -10.24 -0.15 5.21
CA TRP A 52 -10.46 1.02 4.36
C TRP A 52 -9.14 1.66 3.91
N LEU A 53 -8.20 1.84 4.85
CA LEU A 53 -6.84 2.31 4.55
C LEU A 53 -6.14 1.35 3.59
N GLY A 54 -6.28 0.04 3.77
CA GLY A 54 -5.71 -0.97 2.85
C GLY A 54 -6.19 -0.83 1.42
N PHE A 55 -7.50 -0.69 1.20
CA PHE A 55 -8.05 -0.47 -0.14
C PHE A 55 -7.49 0.81 -0.76
N THR A 56 -7.51 1.91 -0.01
CA THR A 56 -6.99 3.20 -0.49
C THR A 56 -5.49 3.09 -0.81
N MET A 57 -4.70 2.50 0.08
CA MET A 57 -3.25 2.38 -0.08
C MET A 57 -2.84 1.43 -1.22
N SER A 58 -3.67 0.43 -1.54
CA SER A 58 -3.41 -0.49 -2.66
C SER A 58 -3.52 0.18 -4.03
N PHE A 59 -4.31 1.25 -4.12
CA PHE A 59 -4.60 1.93 -5.37
C PHE A 59 -3.56 3.01 -5.74
N VAL A 60 -2.95 3.64 -4.73
CA VAL A 60 -1.97 4.72 -4.93
C VAL A 60 -0.77 4.32 -5.81
N PRO A 61 -0.14 3.13 -5.71
CA PRO A 61 0.96 2.75 -6.60
C PRO A 61 0.57 2.76 -8.09
N ILE A 62 -0.65 2.34 -8.42
CA ILE A 62 -1.15 2.32 -9.80
C ILE A 62 -1.15 3.75 -10.38
N LEU A 63 -1.54 4.72 -9.56
CA LEU A 63 -1.52 6.13 -9.92
C LEU A 63 -0.11 6.73 -9.91
N LEU A 64 0.75 6.32 -8.97
CA LEU A 64 2.14 6.77 -8.90
C LEU A 64 2.94 6.35 -10.14
N VAL A 65 2.67 5.20 -10.76
CA VAL A 65 3.31 4.79 -12.02
C VAL A 65 3.09 5.80 -13.14
N HIS A 66 1.89 6.38 -13.25
CA HIS A 66 1.60 7.37 -14.28
C HIS A 66 2.34 8.70 -14.03
N LEU A 67 2.48 9.10 -12.76
CA LEU A 67 3.29 10.25 -12.38
C LEU A 67 4.78 9.97 -12.61
N ASP A 68 5.25 8.75 -12.33
CA ASP A 68 6.63 8.31 -12.56
C ASP A 68 7.03 8.47 -14.02
N TYR A 69 6.17 7.99 -14.92
CA TYR A 69 6.37 8.13 -16.36
C TYR A 69 6.50 9.61 -16.78
N TYR A 70 5.63 10.47 -16.25
CA TYR A 70 5.67 11.90 -16.57
C TYR A 70 6.96 12.57 -16.07
N PHE A 71 7.37 12.31 -14.82
CA PHE A 71 8.59 12.91 -14.25
C PHE A 71 9.87 12.35 -14.87
N THR A 72 9.87 11.09 -15.31
CA THR A 72 11.03 10.46 -15.99
C THR A 72 11.21 10.95 -17.43
N THR A 73 10.13 11.21 -18.17
CA THR A 73 10.20 11.69 -19.56
C THR A 73 10.27 13.20 -19.71
N SER A 74 9.63 13.95 -18.80
CA SER A 74 9.42 15.41 -18.94
C SER A 74 10.02 16.24 -17.80
N GLY A 75 10.54 15.60 -16.74
CA GLY A 75 11.09 16.27 -15.56
C GLY A 75 12.59 16.56 -15.63
N GLY A 76 13.04 17.57 -14.88
CA GLY A 76 14.48 17.82 -14.66
C GLY A 76 15.07 16.85 -13.62
N SER A 77 16.40 16.77 -13.53
CA SER A 77 17.10 15.83 -12.64
C SER A 77 16.72 15.96 -11.15
N MET A 78 16.38 17.16 -10.69
CA MET A 78 15.98 17.44 -9.31
C MET A 78 14.55 16.96 -9.00
N ASP A 79 13.66 16.89 -10.00
CA ASP A 79 12.29 16.36 -9.82
C ASP A 79 12.30 14.84 -9.68
N LEU A 80 13.25 14.17 -10.35
CA LEU A 80 13.38 12.71 -10.35
C LEU A 80 13.81 12.14 -8.99
N GLU A 81 14.77 12.79 -8.32
CA GLU A 81 15.23 12.35 -6.99
C GLU A 81 14.14 12.51 -5.92
N ASN A 82 13.41 13.63 -5.96
CA ASN A 82 12.25 13.85 -5.09
C ASN A 82 11.18 12.78 -5.32
N PHE A 83 10.92 12.42 -6.58
CA PHE A 83 9.94 11.39 -6.91
C PHE A 83 10.38 9.99 -6.45
N ARG A 84 11.66 9.66 -6.54
CA ARG A 84 12.23 8.42 -5.95
C ARG A 84 11.99 8.35 -4.44
N ASN A 85 12.14 9.48 -3.73
CA ASN A 85 11.89 9.52 -2.29
C ASN A 85 10.40 9.28 -1.97
N VAL A 86 9.48 9.80 -2.78
CA VAL A 86 8.04 9.51 -2.66
C VAL A 86 7.78 8.01 -2.79
N TRP A 87 8.37 7.34 -3.78
CA TRP A 87 8.28 5.88 -3.93
C TRP A 87 8.80 5.12 -2.71
N LEU A 88 9.98 5.49 -2.20
CA LEU A 88 10.57 4.85 -1.02
C LEU A 88 9.68 4.99 0.21
N VAL A 89 9.15 6.19 0.45
CA VAL A 89 8.19 6.44 1.54
C VAL A 89 6.95 5.58 1.35
N TRP A 90 6.40 5.53 0.13
CA TRP A 90 5.18 4.79 -0.13
C TRP A 90 5.33 3.28 0.06
N ILE A 91 6.40 2.69 -0.49
CA ILE A 91 6.74 1.28 -0.30
C ILE A 91 6.96 0.96 1.19
N THR A 92 7.62 1.86 1.92
CA THR A 92 7.83 1.70 3.36
C THR A 92 6.50 1.71 4.13
N LEU A 93 5.61 2.65 3.81
CA LEU A 93 4.28 2.73 4.43
C LEU A 93 3.44 1.48 4.13
N GLN A 94 3.47 0.98 2.89
CA GLN A 94 2.80 -0.28 2.53
C GLN A 94 3.41 -1.48 3.27
N GLY A 95 4.74 -1.52 3.41
CA GLY A 95 5.43 -2.53 4.19
C GLY A 95 4.97 -2.52 5.65
N VAL A 96 4.93 -1.35 6.29
CA VAL A 96 4.41 -1.20 7.66
C VAL A 96 2.95 -1.62 7.75
N TYR A 97 2.12 -1.22 6.79
CA TYR A 97 0.70 -1.60 6.76
C TYR A 97 0.52 -3.12 6.69
N VAL A 98 1.13 -3.78 5.71
CA VAL A 98 0.99 -5.22 5.48
C VAL A 98 1.62 -6.04 6.60
N TRP A 99 2.83 -5.68 7.03
CA TRP A 99 3.60 -6.52 7.94
C TRP A 99 3.33 -6.23 9.41
N ILE A 100 2.90 -5.01 9.77
CA ILE A 100 2.68 -4.61 11.16
C ILE A 100 1.19 -4.43 11.43
N LEU A 101 0.51 -3.57 10.69
CA LEU A 101 -0.88 -3.21 10.98
C LEU A 101 -1.85 -4.37 10.71
N CYS A 102 -1.75 -5.07 9.59
CA CYS A 102 -2.67 -6.19 9.28
C CYS A 102 -2.61 -7.32 10.32
N PRO A 103 -1.44 -7.88 10.69
CA PRO A 103 -1.38 -8.96 11.68
C PRO A 103 -1.80 -8.51 13.08
N LEU A 104 -1.49 -7.26 13.46
CA LEU A 104 -1.98 -6.68 14.69
C LEU A 104 -3.52 -6.66 14.69
N THR A 105 -4.13 -6.20 13.59
CA THR A 105 -5.59 -6.12 13.44
C THR A 105 -6.25 -7.49 13.53
N ILE A 106 -5.71 -8.50 12.86
CA ILE A 106 -6.22 -9.88 12.90
C ILE A 106 -6.20 -10.40 14.34
N VAL A 107 -5.06 -10.27 15.03
CA VAL A 107 -4.96 -10.74 16.42
C VAL A 107 -5.89 -9.96 17.33
N PHE A 108 -6.02 -8.64 17.17
CA PHE A 108 -6.95 -7.84 17.98
C PHE A 108 -8.42 -8.18 17.74
N TYR A 109 -8.77 -8.51 16.49
CA TYR A 109 -10.11 -8.94 16.11
C TYR A 109 -10.45 -10.33 16.67
N GLU A 110 -9.50 -11.28 16.60
CA GLU A 110 -9.71 -12.67 17.06
C GLU A 110 -9.46 -12.88 18.57
N SER A 111 -8.76 -11.96 19.24
CA SER A 111 -8.42 -12.14 20.65
C SER A 111 -9.61 -11.85 21.56
N ASN A 112 -9.93 -12.85 22.41
CA ASN A 112 -10.89 -12.72 23.50
C ASN A 112 -10.64 -11.44 24.30
N GLU A 113 -11.73 -10.76 24.67
CA GLU A 113 -11.73 -9.47 25.39
C GLU A 113 -10.92 -9.50 26.71
N ARG A 114 -10.65 -10.69 27.25
CA ARG A 114 -9.95 -10.89 28.52
C ARG A 114 -8.43 -10.74 28.45
N LEU A 115 -7.84 -10.67 27.25
CA LEU A 115 -6.38 -10.52 27.09
C LEU A 115 -5.95 -9.06 27.16
N THR A 116 -4.94 -8.77 27.99
CA THR A 116 -4.31 -7.44 28.06
C THR A 116 -3.58 -7.10 26.77
N ILE A 117 -3.41 -5.80 26.49
CA ILE A 117 -2.77 -5.28 25.27
C ILE A 117 -1.38 -5.91 25.05
N LEU A 118 -0.58 -6.04 26.11
CA LEU A 118 0.76 -6.62 26.03
C LEU A 118 0.74 -8.10 25.60
N GLN A 119 -0.24 -8.87 26.07
CA GLN A 119 -0.42 -10.27 25.68
C GLN A 119 -0.85 -10.39 24.21
N ARG A 120 -1.69 -9.46 23.74
CA ARG A 120 -2.10 -9.38 22.32
C ARG A 120 -0.88 -9.10 21.44
N ILE A 121 -0.06 -8.11 21.77
CA ILE A 121 1.19 -7.81 21.04
C ILE A 121 2.13 -9.03 21.01
N ARG A 122 2.32 -9.70 22.15
CA ARG A 122 3.19 -10.89 22.21
C ARG A 122 2.64 -12.04 21.35
N LYS A 123 1.32 -12.21 21.29
CA LYS A 123 0.66 -13.18 20.41
C LYS A 123 0.85 -12.79 18.94
N THR A 124 0.73 -11.51 18.59
CA THR A 124 1.00 -10.98 17.25
C THR A 124 2.43 -11.24 16.81
N LEU A 125 3.43 -10.94 17.65
CA LEU A 125 4.84 -11.18 17.30
C LEU A 125 5.12 -12.68 17.06
N LYS A 126 4.55 -13.57 17.89
CA LYS A 126 4.66 -15.02 17.69
C LYS A 126 3.99 -15.49 16.40
N ALA A 127 2.84 -14.92 16.05
CA ALA A 127 2.14 -15.23 14.81
C ALA A 127 2.83 -14.64 13.56
N GLN A 128 3.54 -13.51 13.70
CA GLN A 128 4.30 -12.87 12.62
C GLN A 128 5.59 -13.61 12.28
N LEU A 129 6.26 -14.22 13.25
CA LEU A 129 7.52 -14.96 13.04
C LEU A 129 7.48 -15.95 11.85
N PRO A 130 6.51 -16.88 11.74
CA PRO A 130 6.45 -17.80 10.60
C PRO A 130 6.15 -17.08 9.28
N MET A 131 5.37 -16.01 9.29
CA MET A 131 5.08 -15.19 8.11
C MET A 131 6.33 -14.48 7.60
N ILE A 132 7.09 -13.83 8.50
CA ILE A 132 8.34 -13.15 8.17
C ILE A 132 9.38 -14.16 7.67
N ALA A 133 9.50 -15.32 8.32
CA ALA A 133 10.41 -16.37 7.89
C ALA A 133 10.07 -16.85 6.46
N THR A 134 8.78 -17.09 6.17
CA THR A 134 8.31 -17.48 4.83
C THR A 134 8.60 -16.39 3.80
N PHE A 135 8.39 -15.13 4.16
CA PHE A 135 8.66 -13.99 3.27
C PHE A 135 10.16 -13.82 2.98
N LEU A 136 11.03 -13.97 3.99
CA LEU A 136 12.47 -13.93 3.80
C LEU A 136 12.95 -15.07 2.89
N VAL A 137 12.42 -16.28 3.09
CA VAL A 137 12.69 -17.42 2.19
C VAL A 137 12.26 -17.09 0.77
N PHE A 138 11.06 -16.53 0.58
CA PHE A 138 10.57 -16.10 -0.73
C PHE A 138 11.49 -15.04 -1.38
N ILE A 139 11.90 -14.00 -0.63
CA ILE A 139 12.83 -12.97 -1.12
C ILE A 139 14.15 -13.60 -1.52
N ILE A 140 14.73 -14.46 -0.68
CA ILE A 140 16.03 -15.08 -0.95
C ILE A 140 15.95 -15.95 -2.20
N VAL A 141 14.93 -16.82 -2.30
CA VAL A 141 14.73 -17.70 -3.47
C VAL A 141 14.52 -16.89 -4.74
N THR A 142 13.68 -15.85 -4.67
CA THR A 142 13.42 -14.97 -5.82
C THR A 142 14.69 -14.22 -6.23
N SER A 143 15.44 -13.68 -5.27
CA SER A 143 16.69 -12.96 -5.53
C SER A 143 17.75 -13.88 -6.15
N LEU A 144 17.89 -15.11 -5.66
CA LEU A 144 18.82 -16.10 -6.23
C LEU A 144 18.44 -16.48 -7.66
N LYS A 145 17.15 -16.65 -7.96
CA LYS A 145 16.66 -16.95 -9.32
C LYS A 145 16.81 -15.75 -10.26
N MET A 146 16.48 -14.55 -9.79
CA MET A 146 16.51 -13.32 -10.59
C MET A 146 17.91 -12.73 -10.74
N ARG A 147 18.90 -13.16 -9.94
CA ARG A 147 20.29 -12.66 -10.01
C ARG A 147 20.91 -12.74 -11.41
N ASN A 148 20.53 -13.75 -12.18
CA ASN A 148 21.05 -13.98 -13.53
C ASN A 148 20.03 -13.61 -14.62
N CYS A 149 18.86 -13.06 -14.24
CA CYS A 149 17.89 -12.56 -15.21
C CYS A 149 18.32 -11.17 -15.65
N TYR A 150 18.86 -11.09 -16.87
CA TYR A 150 18.98 -9.82 -17.57
C TYR A 150 17.58 -9.32 -17.91
N ILE A 151 17.21 -8.14 -17.41
CA ILE A 151 15.99 -7.45 -17.84
C ILE A 151 16.42 -6.58 -19.02
N PRO A 152 16.11 -6.96 -20.27
CA PRO A 152 16.48 -6.16 -21.43
C PRO A 152 15.81 -4.79 -21.34
N GLU A 153 16.63 -3.74 -21.26
CA GLU A 153 16.17 -2.34 -21.21
C GLU A 153 15.29 -1.99 -22.42
N GLU A 154 15.53 -2.66 -23.55
CA GLU A 154 14.77 -2.48 -24.79
C GLU A 154 13.30 -2.92 -24.66
N VAL A 155 13.02 -3.98 -23.90
CA VAL A 155 11.63 -4.44 -23.65
C VAL A 155 10.92 -3.51 -22.66
N ALA A 156 11.64 -2.98 -21.68
CA ALA A 156 11.10 -1.96 -20.78
C ALA A 156 10.75 -0.65 -21.51
N ARG A 157 11.49 -0.32 -22.58
CA ARG A 157 11.21 0.84 -23.44
C ARG A 157 10.20 0.59 -24.56
N SER A 158 9.98 -0.66 -25.00
CA SER A 158 9.09 -0.96 -26.13
C SER A 158 7.63 -1.24 -25.73
N VAL A 159 7.36 -1.48 -24.44
CA VAL A 159 6.01 -1.72 -23.89
C VAL A 159 5.41 -0.43 -23.29
N LEU A 160 6.21 0.62 -23.16
CA LEU A 160 5.82 1.98 -22.77
C LEU A 160 5.78 2.90 -23.99
#